data_AF-A0A356L161-F1
#
_entry.id   AF-A0A356L161-F1
#
_cell.length_a   1.000
_cell.length_b   1.000
_cell.length_c   1.000
_cell.angle_alpha   90.00
_cell.angle_beta   90.00
_cell.angle_gamma   90.00
#
_symmetry.space_group_name_H-M   'P 1'
#
loop_
_entity.id
_entity.type
_entity.pdbx_description
1 polymer ?
#
loop_
_entity_poly.entity_id
_entity_poly.type
_entity_poly.pdbx_seq_one_letter_code
_entity_poly.pdbx_strand_id
1 'polypeptide(L)'
;MVRSFRSLRISSRSRSSSTDYNDYVLTPGEYVRLSGMAILADALIAYTFYQSRMVFFVALPLCFLYPFSCRKALCARRRQLLLSQFKEALAILSSFLSAGYSTENAFRASIPELEHLFSKDAMIVQEFEQLVHGFTLHTPVEVLLSDFAYRSGLEDVTNFAEVFAVAKRNGGPLVKIIQHTAAVIRDKVQISEEILTMNAAKRYEQRVMNLVPFLIILYMNFSSPEFFQTLYTTLLGRITMTLCLLVYAFSLWLSGRIMSIEV
;
A
#
# COMPACT_ATOMS: atom_id res chain seq x y z
N MET A 1 -7.12 -36.45 -20.76
CA MET A 1 -6.03 -35.87 -21.58
C MET A 1 -5.92 -34.36 -21.30
N VAL A 2 -5.67 -33.98 -20.04
CA VAL A 2 -5.62 -32.59 -19.55
C VAL A 2 -4.55 -32.55 -18.47
N ARG A 3 -3.29 -32.27 -18.83
CA ARG A 3 -2.19 -32.10 -17.84
C ARG A 3 -0.89 -31.47 -18.37
N SER A 4 -0.89 -30.78 -19.51
CA SER A 4 0.36 -30.34 -20.17
C SER A 4 0.42 -28.86 -20.54
N PHE A 5 0.07 -27.95 -19.63
CA PHE A 5 0.32 -26.50 -19.82
C PHE A 5 0.91 -25.81 -18.57
N ARG A 6 1.65 -26.57 -17.75
CA ARG A 6 2.33 -26.04 -16.53
C ARG A 6 3.85 -25.84 -16.70
N SER A 7 4.39 -25.96 -17.91
CA SER A 7 5.85 -26.06 -18.15
C SER A 7 6.46 -24.95 -19.01
N LEU A 8 5.89 -23.74 -19.02
CA LEU A 8 6.61 -22.55 -19.50
C LEU A 8 7.00 -21.64 -18.33
N ARG A 9 7.56 -22.27 -17.31
CA ARG A 9 8.37 -21.64 -16.28
C ARG A 9 9.82 -21.62 -16.78
N ILE A 10 10.10 -20.73 -17.74
CA ILE A 10 11.46 -20.42 -18.19
C ILE A 10 11.75 -19.05 -17.59
N SER A 11 12.41 -18.96 -16.43
CA SER A 11 13.88 -18.95 -16.35
C SER A 11 14.52 -17.93 -17.28
N SER A 12 14.20 -16.65 -17.08
CA SER A 12 15.14 -15.56 -17.31
C SER A 12 15.22 -14.74 -16.02
N ARG A 13 16.02 -15.24 -15.07
CA ARG A 13 16.54 -14.44 -13.95
C ARG A 13 17.61 -13.50 -14.51
N SER A 14 17.19 -12.64 -15.43
CA SER A 14 17.89 -11.43 -15.80
C SER A 14 17.80 -10.54 -14.57
N ARG A 15 18.90 -10.38 -13.84
CA ARG A 15 19.09 -9.21 -12.97
C ARG A 15 19.13 -7.99 -13.88
N SER A 16 17.98 -7.56 -14.42
CA SER A 16 17.85 -6.16 -14.80
C SER A 16 17.76 -5.38 -13.49
N SER A 17 18.33 -4.20 -13.46
CA SER A 17 18.25 -3.22 -12.38
C SER A 17 16.82 -2.69 -12.12
N SER A 18 15.80 -3.48 -12.47
CA SER A 18 14.40 -3.10 -12.50
C SER A 18 13.78 -3.36 -11.14
N THR A 19 13.10 -2.35 -10.59
CA THR A 19 12.52 -2.40 -9.26
C THR A 19 11.42 -3.48 -9.20
N ASP A 20 11.50 -4.36 -8.20
CA ASP A 20 10.39 -5.25 -7.83
C ASP A 20 9.45 -4.47 -6.91
N TYR A 21 8.18 -4.34 -7.28
CA TYR A 21 7.18 -3.62 -6.49
C TYR A 21 6.53 -4.52 -5.44
N ASN A 22 6.86 -5.82 -5.43
CA ASN A 22 6.42 -6.73 -4.38
C ASN A 22 7.17 -6.50 -3.06
N ASP A 23 8.45 -6.14 -3.15
CA ASP A 23 9.32 -5.94 -2.00
C ASP A 23 9.52 -4.45 -1.71
N TYR A 24 8.95 -3.99 -0.60
CA TYR A 24 9.16 -2.63 -0.13
C TYR A 24 10.34 -2.58 0.84
N VAL A 25 11.43 -1.94 0.40
CA VAL A 25 12.57 -1.62 1.25
C VAL A 25 12.27 -0.32 2.00
N LEU A 26 12.15 -0.40 3.32
CA LEU A 26 11.99 0.80 4.14
C LEU A 26 13.24 1.66 4.07
N THR A 27 13.05 2.94 3.84
CA THR A 27 14.13 3.92 3.97
C THR A 27 14.49 4.09 5.46
N PRO A 28 15.78 4.27 5.82
CA PRO A 28 16.17 4.48 7.22
C PRO A 28 15.42 5.64 7.90
N GLY A 29 15.10 6.71 7.17
CA GLY A 29 14.32 7.84 7.69
C GLY A 29 12.85 7.49 7.98
N GLU A 30 12.23 6.62 7.18
CA GLU A 30 10.86 6.14 7.41
C GLU A 30 10.81 5.21 8.62
N TYR A 31 11.82 4.34 8.74
CA TYR A 31 11.98 3.47 9.89
C TYR A 31 12.09 4.27 11.19
N VAL A 32 12.95 5.30 11.23
CA VAL A 32 13.10 6.16 12.43
C VAL A 32 11.80 6.89 12.77
N ARG A 33 11.08 7.43 11.78
CA ARG A 33 9.79 8.10 12.02
C ARG A 33 8.73 7.15 12.57
N LEU A 34 8.58 5.97 11.96
CA LEU A 34 7.63 4.94 12.40
C LEU A 34 7.96 4.44 13.82
N SER A 35 9.24 4.19 14.08
CA SER A 35 9.73 3.77 15.40
C SER A 35 9.50 4.86 16.45
N GLY A 36 9.77 6.12 16.11
CA GLY A 36 9.56 7.26 16.99
C GLY A 36 8.09 7.44 17.39
N MET A 37 7.16 7.29 16.44
CA MET A 37 5.72 7.31 16.73
C MET A 37 5.29 6.15 17.64
N ALA A 38 5.83 4.95 17.40
CA ALA A 38 5.55 3.78 18.24
C ALA A 38 6.07 3.95 19.68
N ILE A 39 7.27 4.51 19.84
CA ILE A 39 7.87 4.80 21.16
C ILE A 39 7.07 5.89 21.91
N LEU A 40 6.61 6.93 21.21
CA LEU A 40 5.77 7.97 21.82
C LEU A 40 4.42 7.41 22.29
N ALA A 41 3.79 6.56 21.49
CA ALA A 41 2.54 5.90 21.86
C ALA A 41 2.74 4.98 23.08
N ASP A 42 3.82 4.21 23.09
CA ASP A 42 4.18 3.34 24.22
C ASP A 42 4.47 4.14 25.49
N ALA A 43 5.21 5.25 25.38
CA ALA A 43 5.45 6.16 26.50
C ALA A 43 4.14 6.72 27.09
N LEU A 44 3.18 7.10 26.22
CA LEU A 44 1.87 7.59 26.65
C LEU A 44 1.08 6.51 27.40
N ILE A 45 1.08 5.27 26.88
CA ILE A 45 0.38 4.14 27.48
C ILE A 45 1.01 3.74 28.81
N ALA A 46 2.33 3.56 28.85
CA ALA A 46 3.07 3.16 30.05
C ALA A 46 2.93 4.20 31.17
N TYR A 47 2.99 5.49 30.82
CA TYR A 47 2.77 6.58 31.79
C TYR A 47 1.34 6.59 32.33
N THR A 48 0.33 6.49 31.45
CA THR A 48 -1.08 6.60 31.83
C THR A 48 -1.58 5.38 32.62
N PHE A 49 -1.13 4.16 32.29
CA PHE A 49 -1.67 2.94 32.89
C PHE A 49 -0.87 2.39 34.08
N TYR A 50 0.44 2.67 34.17
CA TYR A 50 1.29 2.07 35.20
C TYR A 50 2.14 3.05 35.99
N GLN A 51 2.33 4.30 35.53
CA GLN A 51 3.30 5.26 36.10
C GLN A 51 4.70 4.64 36.37
N SER A 52 5.07 3.57 35.65
CA SER A 52 6.24 2.75 35.92
C SER A 52 7.18 2.76 34.72
N ARG A 53 8.44 3.16 34.97
CA ARG A 53 9.51 3.14 33.97
C ARG A 53 9.82 1.72 33.48
N MET A 54 9.56 0.70 34.30
CA MET A 54 9.86 -0.70 33.94
C MET A 54 8.98 -1.22 32.80
N VAL A 55 7.70 -0.83 32.76
CA VAL A 55 6.76 -1.30 31.72
C VAL A 55 7.15 -0.75 30.35
N PHE A 56 7.62 0.49 30.30
CA PHE A 56 8.15 1.12 29.08
C PHE A 56 9.36 0.35 28.51
N PHE A 57 10.31 -0.07 29.35
CA PHE A 57 11.47 -0.84 28.88
C PHE A 57 11.10 -2.24 28.37
N VAL A 58 10.06 -2.88 28.95
CA VAL A 58 9.58 -4.19 28.52
C VAL A 58 8.82 -4.11 27.19
N ALA A 59 8.11 -3.01 26.93
CA ALA A 59 7.33 -2.81 25.71
C ALA A 59 8.16 -2.26 24.52
N LEU A 60 9.28 -1.59 24.80
CA LEU A 60 10.24 -1.09 23.81
C LEU A 60 10.60 -2.07 22.66
N PRO A 61 10.94 -3.35 22.91
CA PRO A 61 11.23 -4.30 21.82
C PRO A 61 10.04 -4.55 20.88
N LEU A 62 8.78 -4.42 21.36
CA LEU A 62 7.59 -4.54 20.53
C LEU A 62 7.45 -3.32 19.58
N CYS A 63 7.88 -2.13 20.01
CA CYS A 63 7.89 -0.93 19.17
C CYS A 63 8.84 -1.07 17.96
N PHE A 64 9.96 -1.78 18.12
CA PHE A 64 10.91 -2.04 17.02
C PHE A 64 10.37 -3.03 15.98
N LEU A 65 9.38 -3.86 16.34
CA LEU A 65 8.69 -4.78 15.42
C LEU A 65 7.55 -4.10 14.64
N TYR A 66 7.02 -2.98 15.14
CA TYR A 66 5.92 -2.23 14.51
C TYR A 66 6.18 -1.82 13.04
N PRO A 67 7.37 -1.29 12.67
CA PRO A 67 7.68 -0.95 11.28
C PRO A 67 7.61 -2.14 10.32
N PHE A 68 7.83 -3.37 10.81
CA PHE A 68 7.73 -4.58 9.98
C PHE A 68 6.29 -4.88 9.59
N SER A 69 5.34 -4.66 10.49
CA SER A 69 3.90 -4.78 10.21
C SER A 69 3.41 -3.72 9.21
N CYS A 70 3.96 -2.49 9.29
CA CYS A 70 3.62 -1.41 8.36
C CYS A 70 4.15 -1.63 6.93
N ARG A 71 5.14 -2.52 6.72
CA ARG A 71 5.67 -2.82 5.37
C ARG A 71 4.58 -3.21 4.38
N LYS A 72 3.64 -4.05 4.81
CA LYS A 72 2.53 -4.52 3.97
C LYS A 72 1.63 -3.37 3.53
N ALA A 73 1.31 -2.45 4.46
CA ALA A 73 0.50 -1.28 4.17
C ALA A 73 1.21 -0.29 3.24
N LEU A 74 2.52 -0.06 3.43
CA LEU A 74 3.32 0.79 2.55
C LEU A 74 3.46 0.19 1.15
N CYS A 75 3.68 -1.12 1.04
CA CYS A 75 3.69 -1.83 -0.23
C CYS A 75 2.34 -1.70 -0.95
N ALA A 76 1.22 -1.93 -0.25
CA ALA A 76 -0.13 -1.76 -0.81
C ALA A 76 -0.35 -0.32 -1.32
N ARG A 77 0.06 0.69 -0.55
CA ARG A 77 -0.04 2.10 -0.96
C ARG A 77 0.79 2.40 -2.20
N ARG A 78 2.02 1.86 -2.29
CA ARG A 78 2.88 2.01 -3.47
C ARG A 78 2.24 1.37 -4.70
N ARG A 79 1.68 0.16 -4.57
CA ARG A 79 0.97 -0.51 -5.66
C ARG A 79 -0.29 0.24 -6.10
N GLN A 80 -1.05 0.79 -5.16
CA GLN A 80 -2.21 1.62 -5.48
C GLN A 80 -1.82 2.87 -6.28
N LEU A 81 -0.71 3.52 -5.91
CA LEU A 81 -0.17 4.64 -6.66
C LEU A 81 0.25 4.22 -8.08
N LEU A 82 0.94 3.08 -8.21
CA LEU A 82 1.31 2.53 -9.52
C LEU A 82 0.08 2.21 -10.37
N LEU A 83 -0.97 1.64 -9.79
CA LEU A 83 -2.22 1.33 -10.48
C LEU A 83 -2.91 2.59 -11.01
N SER A 84 -2.95 3.65 -10.20
CA SER A 84 -3.49 4.96 -10.61
C SER A 84 -2.68 5.58 -11.76
N GLN A 85 -1.35 5.53 -11.67
CA GLN A 85 -0.47 6.00 -12.75
C GLN A 85 -0.64 5.17 -14.03
N PHE A 86 -0.78 3.85 -13.90
CA PHE A 86 -1.01 2.95 -15.02
C PHE A 86 -2.34 3.24 -15.74
N LYS A 87 -3.41 3.55 -15.00
CA LYS A 87 -4.70 3.99 -15.57
C LYS A 87 -4.52 5.19 -16.51
N GLU A 88 -3.81 6.23 -16.07
CA GLU A 88 -3.56 7.42 -16.90
C GLU A 88 -2.66 7.08 -18.09
N ALA A 89 -1.65 6.23 -17.89
CA ALA A 89 -0.79 5.76 -18.97
C ALA A 89 -1.56 5.00 -20.06
N LEU A 90 -2.54 4.16 -19.69
CA LEU A 90 -3.42 3.50 -20.67
C LEU A 90 -4.29 4.51 -21.44
N ALA A 91 -4.79 5.57 -20.78
CA ALA A 91 -5.57 6.61 -21.44
C ALA A 91 -4.74 7.35 -22.51
N ILE A 92 -3.51 7.76 -22.17
CA ILE A 92 -2.56 8.40 -23.08
C ILE A 92 -2.14 7.43 -24.20
N LEU A 93 -1.86 6.17 -23.87
CA LEU A 93 -1.49 5.16 -24.87
C LEU A 93 -2.63 4.94 -25.88
N SER A 94 -3.88 4.90 -25.38
CA SER A 94 -5.05 4.76 -26.24
C SER A 94 -5.20 5.93 -27.21
N SER A 95 -4.91 7.17 -26.81
CA SER A 95 -5.06 8.33 -27.71
C SER A 95 -4.06 8.26 -28.86
N PHE A 96 -2.80 7.90 -28.59
CA PHE A 96 -1.79 7.73 -29.65
C PHE A 96 -2.12 6.58 -30.60
N LEU A 97 -2.56 5.42 -30.08
CA LEU A 97 -2.98 4.30 -30.92
C LEU A 97 -4.22 4.66 -31.77
N SER A 98 -5.15 5.43 -31.23
CA SER A 98 -6.32 5.92 -31.97
C SER A 98 -5.92 6.90 -33.08
N ALA A 99 -4.83 7.64 -32.89
CA ALA A 99 -4.23 8.52 -33.91
C ALA A 99 -3.43 7.75 -34.99
N GLY A 100 -3.45 6.40 -34.96
CA GLY A 100 -2.81 5.57 -35.98
C GLY A 100 -1.33 5.27 -35.72
N TYR A 101 -0.81 5.57 -34.53
CA TYR A 101 0.56 5.22 -34.17
C TYR A 101 0.71 3.69 -34.09
N SER A 102 1.88 3.17 -34.47
CA SER A 102 2.24 1.79 -34.15
C SER A 102 2.34 1.61 -32.64
N THR A 103 2.18 0.38 -32.14
CA THR A 103 2.28 0.08 -30.71
C THR A 103 3.54 0.64 -30.07
N GLU A 104 4.71 0.37 -30.66
CA GLU A 104 5.99 0.79 -30.10
C GLU A 104 6.14 2.32 -30.12
N ASN A 105 5.69 2.98 -31.18
CA ASN A 105 5.71 4.44 -31.27
C ASN A 105 4.72 5.07 -30.30
N ALA A 106 3.57 4.45 -30.06
CA ALA A 106 2.59 4.93 -29.08
C ALA A 106 3.18 4.91 -27.67
N PHE A 107 3.83 3.81 -27.24
CA PHE A 107 4.55 3.75 -25.97
C PHE A 107 5.64 4.82 -25.86
N ARG A 108 6.43 5.03 -26.93
CA ARG A 108 7.47 6.07 -26.96
C ARG A 108 6.87 7.49 -26.86
N ALA A 109 5.75 7.74 -27.54
CA ALA A 109 5.05 9.02 -27.52
C ALA A 109 4.35 9.30 -26.17
N SER A 110 3.97 8.26 -25.43
CA SER A 110 3.36 8.39 -24.10
C SER A 110 4.32 8.88 -23.02
N ILE A 111 5.63 8.64 -23.14
CA ILE A 111 6.63 9.01 -22.12
C ILE A 111 6.61 10.52 -21.80
N PRO A 112 6.79 11.45 -22.78
CA PRO A 112 6.83 12.89 -22.47
C PRO A 112 5.53 13.40 -21.84
N GLU A 113 4.38 12.84 -22.23
CA GLU A 113 3.09 13.20 -21.64
C GLU A 113 2.97 12.72 -20.19
N LEU A 114 3.47 11.50 -19.91
CA LEU A 114 3.52 10.96 -18.55
C LEU A 114 4.51 11.72 -17.64
N GLU A 115 5.64 12.16 -18.19
CA GLU A 115 6.59 13.03 -17.49
C GLU A 115 5.94 14.36 -17.10
N HIS A 116 5.14 14.93 -18.00
CA HIS A 116 4.42 16.18 -17.75
C HIS A 116 3.33 16.01 -16.67
N LEU A 117 2.59 14.90 -16.72
CA LEU A 117 1.47 14.64 -15.80
C LEU A 117 1.91 14.31 -14.37
N PHE A 118 2.98 13.52 -14.20
CA PHE A 118 3.40 13.04 -12.88
C PHE A 118 4.70 13.67 -12.41
N SER A 119 5.79 13.34 -13.09
CA SER A 119 7.18 13.75 -12.88
C SER A 119 8.07 12.74 -13.60
N LYS A 120 9.31 13.11 -13.91
CA LYS A 120 10.29 12.19 -14.50
C LYS A 120 10.61 10.97 -13.60
N ASP A 121 10.61 11.16 -12.28
CA ASP A 121 10.90 10.10 -11.32
C ASP A 121 9.67 9.22 -10.98
N ALA A 122 8.55 9.41 -11.68
CA ALA A 122 7.35 8.61 -11.45
C ALA A 122 7.58 7.14 -11.85
N MET A 123 7.01 6.22 -11.07
CA MET A 123 7.19 4.78 -11.28
C MET A 123 6.75 4.38 -12.69
N ILE A 124 5.60 4.86 -13.17
CA ILE A 124 5.12 4.48 -14.49
C ILE A 124 5.99 5.01 -15.64
N VAL A 125 6.62 6.17 -15.47
CA VAL A 125 7.53 6.76 -16.47
C VAL A 125 8.75 5.85 -16.62
N GLN A 126 9.37 5.48 -15.50
CA GLN A 126 10.52 4.56 -15.49
C GLN A 126 10.18 3.20 -16.10
N GLU A 127 8.96 2.71 -15.88
CA GLU A 127 8.49 1.45 -16.48
C GLU A 127 8.28 1.59 -17.99
N PHE A 128 7.68 2.68 -18.47
CA PHE A 128 7.51 2.93 -19.91
C PHE A 128 8.87 3.16 -20.61
N GLU A 129 9.82 3.83 -19.96
CA GLU A 129 11.20 3.96 -20.46
C GLU A 129 11.88 2.59 -20.58
N GLN A 130 11.71 1.71 -19.60
CA GLN A 130 12.22 0.33 -19.65
C GLN A 130 11.59 -0.49 -20.79
N LEU A 131 10.28 -0.35 -21.01
CA LEU A 131 9.60 -0.99 -22.15
C LEU A 131 10.19 -0.50 -23.48
N VAL A 132 10.35 0.81 -23.65
CA VAL A 132 10.90 1.41 -24.88
C VAL A 132 12.36 1.04 -25.10
N HIS A 133 13.15 0.92 -24.02
CA HIS A 133 14.50 0.38 -24.09
C HIS A 133 14.50 -1.07 -24.59
N GLY A 134 13.59 -1.91 -24.08
CA GLY A 134 13.40 -3.29 -24.53
C GLY A 134 13.02 -3.41 -26.01
N PHE A 135 12.23 -2.47 -26.55
CA PHE A 135 11.92 -2.44 -27.99
C PHE A 135 13.17 -2.19 -28.85
N THR A 136 14.10 -1.38 -28.35
CA THR A 136 15.39 -1.12 -29.03
C THR A 136 16.25 -2.39 -29.10
N LEU A 137 16.02 -3.34 -28.19
CA LEU A 137 16.65 -4.66 -28.18
C LEU A 137 15.83 -5.71 -28.94
N HIS A 138 14.84 -5.30 -29.75
CA HIS A 138 13.93 -6.18 -30.50
C HIS A 138 13.20 -7.23 -29.63
N THR A 139 13.01 -6.95 -28.34
CA THR A 139 12.24 -7.84 -27.46
C THR A 139 10.75 -7.61 -27.72
N PRO A 140 9.95 -8.69 -27.89
CA PRO A 140 8.50 -8.55 -28.12
C PRO A 140 7.80 -7.78 -27.00
N VAL A 141 6.86 -6.92 -27.37
CA VAL A 141 6.10 -6.06 -26.43
C VAL A 141 5.36 -6.89 -25.39
N GLU A 142 4.85 -8.06 -25.79
CA GLU A 142 4.12 -9.00 -24.95
C GLU A 142 5.00 -9.53 -23.80
N VAL A 143 6.27 -9.82 -24.11
CA VAL A 143 7.24 -10.31 -23.12
C VAL A 143 7.57 -9.19 -22.12
N LEU A 144 7.81 -7.98 -22.62
CA LEU A 144 8.15 -6.83 -21.78
C LEU A 144 6.98 -6.42 -20.86
N LEU A 145 5.74 -6.41 -21.39
CA LEU A 145 4.54 -6.16 -20.59
C LEU A 145 4.28 -7.27 -19.58
N SER A 146 4.56 -8.53 -19.91
CA SER A 146 4.41 -9.64 -18.97
C SER A 146 5.42 -9.57 -17.82
N ASP A 147 6.65 -9.13 -18.08
CA ASP A 147 7.65 -8.88 -17.04
C ASP A 147 7.22 -7.73 -16.11
N PHE A 148 6.75 -6.62 -16.70
CA PHE A 148 6.18 -5.51 -15.93
C PHE A 148 5.01 -5.96 -15.05
N ALA A 149 4.07 -6.75 -15.60
CA ALA A 149 2.96 -7.32 -14.85
C ALA A 149 3.44 -8.14 -13.65
N TYR A 150 4.41 -9.05 -13.86
CA TYR A 150 4.98 -9.86 -12.80
C TYR A 150 5.64 -9.02 -11.69
N ARG A 151 6.46 -8.03 -12.06
CA ARG A 151 7.13 -7.14 -11.10
C ARG A 151 6.18 -6.19 -10.38
N SER A 152 5.11 -5.75 -11.03
CA SER A 152 4.13 -4.82 -10.45
C SER A 152 3.34 -5.45 -9.30
N GLY A 153 3.11 -6.77 -9.35
CA GLY A 153 2.25 -7.47 -8.40
C GLY A 153 0.79 -6.99 -8.41
N LEU A 154 0.35 -6.38 -9.51
CA LEU A 154 -0.99 -5.86 -9.73
C LEU A 154 -1.77 -6.81 -10.66
N GLU A 155 -2.93 -7.26 -10.20
CA GLU A 155 -3.82 -8.11 -10.98
C GLU A 155 -4.31 -7.42 -12.25
N ASP A 156 -4.66 -6.13 -12.16
CA ASP A 156 -5.17 -5.35 -13.30
C ASP A 156 -4.12 -5.21 -14.42
N VAL A 157 -2.84 -5.05 -14.07
CA VAL A 157 -1.72 -5.01 -15.02
C VAL A 157 -1.49 -6.39 -15.63
N THR A 158 -1.64 -7.46 -14.84
CA THR A 158 -1.52 -8.85 -15.30
C THR A 158 -2.60 -9.19 -16.32
N ASN A 159 -3.86 -8.90 -15.98
CA ASN A 159 -4.99 -9.07 -16.88
C ASN A 159 -4.82 -8.26 -18.17
N PHE A 160 -4.33 -7.03 -18.06
CA PHE A 160 -4.02 -6.21 -19.24
C PHE A 160 -2.98 -6.87 -20.15
N ALA A 161 -1.83 -7.28 -19.59
CA ALA A 161 -0.74 -7.87 -20.37
C ALA A 161 -1.19 -9.14 -21.11
N GLU A 162 -2.00 -9.99 -20.47
CA GLU A 162 -2.55 -11.21 -21.07
C GLU A 162 -3.50 -10.90 -22.23
N VAL A 163 -4.49 -10.03 -22.01
CA VAL A 163 -5.47 -9.66 -23.05
C VAL A 163 -4.78 -8.94 -24.20
N PHE A 164 -3.81 -8.07 -23.89
CA PHE A 164 -3.01 -7.35 -24.88
C PHE A 164 -2.22 -8.32 -25.77
N ALA A 165 -1.53 -9.30 -25.18
CA ALA A 165 -0.73 -10.29 -25.92
C ALA A 165 -1.59 -11.12 -26.88
N VAL A 166 -2.77 -11.56 -26.42
CA VAL A 166 -3.73 -12.30 -27.26
C VAL A 166 -4.23 -11.43 -28.42
N ALA A 167 -4.60 -10.19 -28.14
CA ALA A 167 -5.14 -9.30 -29.16
C ALA A 167 -4.10 -8.89 -30.20
N LYS A 168 -2.85 -8.63 -29.79
CA LYS A 168 -1.78 -8.29 -30.73
C LYS A 168 -1.47 -9.46 -31.67
N ARG A 169 -1.44 -10.70 -31.16
CA ARG A 169 -1.22 -11.91 -31.98
C ARG A 169 -2.35 -12.16 -32.97
N ASN A 170 -3.58 -11.85 -32.59
CA ASN A 170 -4.78 -12.12 -33.40
C ASN A 170 -5.23 -10.92 -34.24
N GLY A 171 -4.50 -9.80 -34.23
CA GLY A 171 -4.89 -8.57 -34.94
C GLY A 171 -6.15 -7.89 -34.38
N GLY A 172 -6.48 -8.13 -33.12
CA GLY A 172 -7.65 -7.58 -32.45
C GLY A 172 -7.57 -6.06 -32.22
N PRO A 173 -8.69 -5.41 -31.86
CA PRO A 173 -8.77 -3.97 -31.70
C PRO A 173 -8.07 -3.51 -30.40
N LEU A 174 -6.74 -3.33 -30.45
CA LEU A 174 -5.92 -2.93 -29.31
C LEU A 174 -6.42 -1.66 -28.62
N VAL A 175 -6.88 -0.67 -29.39
CA VAL A 175 -7.46 0.58 -28.87
C VAL A 175 -8.65 0.28 -27.95
N LYS A 176 -9.59 -0.56 -28.38
CA LYS A 176 -10.77 -0.90 -27.57
C LYS A 176 -10.41 -1.61 -26.27
N ILE A 177 -9.40 -2.49 -26.32
CA ILE A 177 -8.93 -3.21 -25.15
C ILE A 177 -8.31 -2.25 -24.14
N ILE A 178 -7.43 -1.36 -24.58
CA ILE A 178 -6.78 -0.38 -23.72
C ILE A 178 -7.81 0.56 -23.09
N GLN A 179 -8.78 1.05 -23.88
CA GLN A 179 -9.87 1.89 -23.39
C GLN A 179 -10.73 1.17 -22.35
N HIS A 180 -11.09 -0.09 -22.61
CA HIS A 180 -11.87 -0.90 -21.69
C HIS A 180 -11.11 -1.14 -20.38
N THR A 181 -9.83 -1.52 -20.44
CA THR A 181 -9.02 -1.70 -19.24
C THR A 181 -8.87 -0.39 -18.46
N ALA A 182 -8.61 0.73 -19.14
CA ALA A 182 -8.52 2.04 -18.49
C ALA A 182 -9.84 2.42 -17.79
N ALA A 183 -10.99 2.12 -18.39
CA ALA A 183 -12.31 2.33 -17.80
C ALA A 183 -12.53 1.45 -16.56
N VAL A 184 -12.25 0.14 -16.64
CA VAL A 184 -12.37 -0.78 -15.49
C VAL A 184 -11.51 -0.34 -14.32
N ILE A 185 -10.25 0.04 -14.57
CA ILE A 185 -9.36 0.52 -13.51
C ILE A 185 -9.85 1.85 -12.94
N ARG A 186 -10.37 2.76 -13.79
CA ARG A 186 -10.96 4.03 -13.35
C ARG A 186 -12.12 3.80 -12.40
N ASP A 187 -13.07 2.95 -12.78
CA ASP A 187 -14.24 2.65 -11.96
C ASP A 187 -13.81 2.06 -10.61
N LYS A 188 -12.83 1.15 -10.61
CA LYS A 188 -12.26 0.57 -9.39
C LYS A 188 -11.58 1.61 -8.49
N VAL A 189 -10.80 2.53 -9.06
CA VAL A 189 -10.15 3.62 -8.32
C VAL A 189 -11.20 4.57 -7.74
N GLN A 190 -12.22 4.95 -8.51
CA GLN A 190 -13.28 5.82 -8.04
C GLN A 190 -14.06 5.19 -6.88
N ILE A 191 -14.45 3.91 -7.00
CA ILE A 191 -15.10 3.18 -5.90
C ILE A 191 -14.19 3.16 -4.65
N SER A 192 -12.88 2.94 -4.83
CA SER A 192 -11.93 2.96 -3.72
C SER A 192 -11.84 4.33 -3.06
N GLU A 193 -11.88 5.42 -3.83
CA GLU A 193 -11.89 6.79 -3.32
C GLU A 193 -13.20 7.13 -2.59
N GLU A 194 -14.35 6.71 -3.13
CA GLU A 194 -15.66 6.84 -2.48
C GLU A 194 -15.68 6.09 -1.13
N ILE A 195 -15.14 4.89 -1.10
CA ILE A 195 -14.94 4.11 0.13
C ILE A 195 -14.06 4.87 1.12
N LEU A 196 -12.92 5.42 0.67
CA LEU A 196 -11.98 6.13 1.55
C LEU A 196 -12.60 7.41 2.12
N THR A 197 -13.38 8.13 1.32
CA THR A 197 -14.07 9.35 1.74
C THR A 197 -15.20 9.05 2.72
N MET A 198 -16.02 8.03 2.46
CA MET A 198 -17.03 7.57 3.42
C MET A 198 -16.41 7.11 4.75
N ASN A 199 -15.25 6.44 4.70
CA ASN A 199 -14.54 5.99 5.88
C ASN A 199 -13.74 7.08 6.58
N ALA A 200 -13.46 8.22 5.93
CA ALA A 200 -12.67 9.29 6.53
C ALA A 200 -13.31 9.82 7.81
N ALA A 201 -14.64 10.01 7.81
CA ALA A 201 -15.41 10.44 8.98
C ALA A 201 -15.33 9.41 10.11
N LYS A 202 -15.61 8.12 9.82
CA LYS A 202 -15.52 7.03 10.80
C LYS A 202 -14.10 6.89 11.38
N ARG A 203 -13.07 7.03 10.52
CA ARG A 203 -11.65 7.02 10.94
C ARG A 203 -11.33 8.15 11.91
N TYR A 204 -11.87 9.34 11.66
CA TYR A 204 -11.68 10.48 12.54
C TYR A 204 -12.38 10.28 13.88
N GLU A 205 -13.64 9.85 13.87
CA GLU A 205 -14.40 9.54 15.08
C GLU A 205 -13.71 8.46 15.92
N GLN A 206 -13.27 7.37 15.30
CA GLN A 206 -12.49 6.33 15.97
C GLN A 206 -11.21 6.88 16.58
N ARG A 207 -10.51 7.78 15.88
CA ARG A 207 -9.28 8.39 16.40
C ARG A 207 -9.56 9.23 17.65
N VAL A 208 -10.67 9.95 17.68
CA VAL A 208 -11.13 10.68 18.87
C VAL A 208 -11.51 9.71 19.98
N MET A 209 -12.30 8.68 19.70
CA MET A 209 -12.68 7.66 20.69
C MET A 209 -11.48 6.94 21.30
N ASN A 210 -10.44 6.68 20.51
CA ASN A 210 -9.20 6.08 21.00
C ASN A 210 -8.49 6.98 22.01
N LEU A 211 -8.62 8.32 21.91
CA LEU A 211 -7.99 9.26 22.86
C LEU A 211 -8.79 9.42 24.16
N VAL A 212 -10.10 9.15 24.15
CA VAL A 212 -10.99 9.37 25.30
C VAL A 212 -10.51 8.68 26.59
N PRO A 213 -10.11 7.38 26.61
CA PRO A 213 -9.65 6.73 27.85
C PRO A 213 -8.44 7.42 28.47
N PHE A 214 -7.51 7.91 27.65
CA PHE A 214 -6.33 8.64 28.14
C PHE A 214 -6.71 9.98 28.77
N LEU A 215 -7.61 10.72 28.11
CA LEU A 215 -8.11 11.99 28.65
C LEU A 215 -8.84 11.80 29.99
N ILE A 216 -9.66 10.74 30.11
CA ILE A 216 -10.36 10.43 31.36
C ILE A 216 -9.37 10.10 32.48
N ILE A 217 -8.37 9.24 32.22
CA ILE A 217 -7.38 8.87 33.24
C ILE A 217 -6.56 10.10 33.66
N LEU A 218 -6.13 10.94 32.70
CA LEU A 218 -5.37 12.15 32.99
C LEU A 218 -6.19 13.16 33.78
N TYR A 219 -7.45 13.39 33.39
CA TYR A 219 -8.38 14.25 34.11
C TYR A 219 -8.61 13.79 35.55
N MET A 220 -8.87 12.49 35.74
CA MET A 220 -9.09 11.93 37.07
C MET A 220 -7.83 11.97 37.94
N ASN A 221 -6.65 11.74 37.35
CA ASN A 221 -5.39 11.87 38.09
C ASN A 221 -5.13 13.31 38.57
N PHE A 222 -5.59 14.32 37.82
CA PHE A 222 -5.51 15.72 38.25
C PHE A 222 -6.58 16.08 39.31
N SER A 223 -7.81 15.58 39.15
CA SER A 223 -8.93 15.93 40.03
C SER A 223 -8.92 15.16 41.36
N SER A 224 -8.50 13.89 41.37
CA SER A 224 -8.53 12.99 42.53
C SER A 224 -7.32 12.05 42.58
N PRO A 225 -6.11 12.58 42.82
CA PRO A 225 -4.85 11.81 42.74
C PRO A 225 -4.77 10.64 43.74
N GLU A 226 -5.39 10.77 44.92
CA GLU A 226 -5.36 9.74 45.98
C GLU A 226 -6.02 8.42 45.55
N PHE A 227 -7.08 8.51 44.73
CA PHE A 227 -7.78 7.33 44.21
C PHE A 227 -6.89 6.53 43.25
N PHE A 228 -6.24 7.21 42.32
CA PHE A 228 -5.35 6.57 41.33
C PHE A 228 -4.03 6.09 41.93
N GLN A 229 -3.49 6.77 42.94
CA GLN A 229 -2.29 6.29 43.65
C GLN A 229 -2.50 4.89 44.24
N THR A 230 -3.64 4.63 44.87
CA THR A 230 -3.97 3.30 45.41
C THR A 230 -4.08 2.26 44.30
N LEU A 231 -4.61 2.65 43.14
CA LEU A 231 -4.75 1.77 41.97
C LEU A 231 -3.39 1.41 41.34
N TYR A 232 -2.42 2.32 41.29
CA TYR A 232 -1.08 2.05 40.73
C TYR A 232 -0.15 1.31 41.69
N THR A 233 -0.31 1.50 43.00
CA THR A 233 0.57 0.93 44.03
C THR A 233 0.15 -0.48 44.46
N THR A 234 -1.16 -0.75 44.54
CA THR A 234 -1.69 -2.02 45.04
C THR A 234 -1.62 -3.13 43.98
N LEU A 235 -1.31 -4.37 44.38
CA LEU A 235 -1.24 -5.52 43.48
C LEU A 235 -2.56 -5.74 42.71
N LEU A 236 -3.69 -5.64 43.39
CA LEU A 236 -5.02 -5.77 42.78
C LEU A 236 -5.27 -4.67 41.74
N GLY A 237 -4.88 -3.42 42.02
CA GLY A 237 -5.04 -2.32 41.08
C GLY A 237 -4.21 -2.51 39.80
N ARG A 238 -2.98 -3.02 39.91
CA ARG A 238 -2.15 -3.38 38.75
C ARG A 238 -2.79 -4.47 37.89
N ILE A 239 -3.41 -5.49 38.51
CA ILE A 239 -4.11 -6.55 37.78
C ILE A 239 -5.30 -5.95 37.01
N THR A 240 -6.11 -5.11 37.66
CA THR A 240 -7.25 -4.43 37.01
C THR A 240 -6.81 -3.55 35.86
N MET A 241 -5.76 -2.74 36.02
CA MET A 241 -5.22 -1.89 34.96
C MET A 241 -4.70 -2.72 33.77
N THR A 242 -4.08 -3.87 34.04
CA THR A 242 -3.64 -4.79 32.99
C THR A 242 -4.82 -5.36 32.22
N LEU A 243 -5.88 -5.78 32.92
CA LEU A 243 -7.10 -6.26 32.29
C LEU A 243 -7.76 -5.19 31.42
N CYS A 244 -7.89 -3.96 31.93
CA CYS A 244 -8.42 -2.82 31.18
C CYS A 244 -7.59 -2.54 29.91
N LEU A 245 -6.27 -2.58 30.02
CA LEU A 245 -5.37 -2.38 28.88
C LEU A 245 -5.53 -3.48 27.84
N LEU A 246 -5.66 -4.75 28.26
CA LEU A 246 -5.88 -5.88 27.34
C LEU A 246 -7.21 -5.74 26.59
N VAL A 247 -8.30 -5.41 27.29
CA VAL A 247 -9.61 -5.18 26.65
C VAL A 247 -9.55 -3.99 25.69
N TYR A 248 -8.87 -2.92 26.09
CA TYR A 248 -8.66 -1.75 25.24
C TYR A 248 -7.85 -2.09 23.99
N ALA A 249 -6.73 -2.81 24.14
CA ALA A 249 -5.91 -3.27 23.02
C ALA A 249 -6.69 -4.20 22.08
N PHE A 250 -7.52 -5.09 22.62
CA PHE A 250 -8.41 -5.93 21.83
C PHE A 250 -9.45 -5.12 21.06
N SER A 251 -10.04 -4.10 21.68
CA SER A 251 -10.97 -3.16 21.03
C SER A 251 -10.30 -2.39 19.89
N LEU A 252 -9.09 -1.87 20.11
CA LEU A 252 -8.30 -1.21 19.05
C LEU A 252 -7.99 -2.15 17.89
N TRP A 253 -7.63 -3.40 18.19
CA TRP A 253 -7.35 -4.40 17.17
C TRP A 253 -8.60 -4.74 16.35
N LEU A 254 -9.74 -4.92 17.01
CA LEU A 254 -11.02 -5.23 16.35
C LEU A 254 -11.48 -4.05 15.47
N SER A 255 -11.40 -2.83 15.98
CA SER A 255 -11.72 -1.61 15.22
C SER A 255 -10.81 -1.45 14.00
N GLY A 256 -9.50 -1.65 14.17
CA GLY A 256 -8.55 -1.60 13.07
C GLY A 256 -8.85 -2.64 11.98
N ARG A 257 -9.29 -3.84 12.37
CA ARG A 257 -9.68 -4.90 11.43
C ARG A 257 -10.95 -4.53 10.66
N ILE A 258 -12.00 -4.10 11.34
CA ILE A 258 -13.27 -3.72 10.71
C ILE A 258 -13.04 -2.57 9.71
N MET A 259 -12.26 -1.57 10.11
CA MET A 259 -11.98 -0.41 9.25
C MET A 259 -10.99 -0.69 8.11
N SER A 260 -10.33 -1.85 8.13
CA SER A 260 -9.51 -2.36 7.03
C SER A 260 -10.27 -3.27 6.05
N ILE A 261 -11.44 -3.78 6.45
CA ILE A 261 -12.28 -4.68 5.62
C ILE A 261 -13.15 -3.91 4.63
N GLU A 262 -13.39 -2.62 4.87
CA GLU A 262 -14.15 -1.79 3.94
C GLU A 262 -13.30 -1.38 2.71
N VAL A 263 -12.12 -1.98 2.49
CA VAL A 263 -11.23 -1.79 1.31
C VAL A 263 -11.19 -3.06 0.48
#